data_AF-A0A3L7N3V7-F1
#
_entry.id   AF-A0A3L7N3V7-F1
#
_cell.length_a   1.000
_cell.length_b   1.000
_cell.length_c   1.000
_cell.angle_alpha   90.00
_cell.angle_beta   90.00
_cell.angle_gamma   90.00
#
_symmetry.space_group_name_H-M   'P 1'
#
loop_
_entity.id
_entity.type
_entity.pdbx_description
1 polymer ?
#
loop_
_entity_poly.entity_id
_entity_poly.type
_entity_poly.pdbx_seq_one_letter_code
_entity_poly.pdbx_strand_id
1 'polypeptide(L)'
;MVNESIAIENARIVSCVPPAGGGALRGGAMGALRVIERGHVIVENGRIAAVGAGPAVTRAVSARIDARGRVLMPAAVDCHTHACWAGERWGEWEQKRAGASYLEILKAGGGILSTVKAVRAAPLDALASQLAERLAEMRELGTGAVEVKTGYGLDTATDLKMFEAIRQVAKVLPMMVVPTLLLGHAVDADNPRQLEDMCALLETLADRQHAGSVAVDAYCEEG
;
A
#
# COMPACT_ATOMS: atom_id res chain seq x y z
N MET A 1 -21.05 -23.28 3.08
CA MET A 1 -20.80 -21.83 2.91
C MET A 1 -21.97 -21.27 2.14
N VAL A 2 -22.64 -20.25 2.67
CA VAL A 2 -23.76 -19.61 1.95
C VAL A 2 -23.15 -18.92 0.74
N ASN A 3 -23.67 -19.20 -0.46
CA ASN A 3 -23.30 -18.48 -1.68
C ASN A 3 -23.80 -17.03 -1.50
N GLU A 4 -22.96 -16.15 -0.97
CA GLU A 4 -23.31 -14.75 -0.80
C GLU A 4 -23.22 -14.05 -2.15
N SER A 5 -24.38 -13.67 -2.67
CA SER A 5 -24.51 -12.84 -3.86
C SER A 5 -25.14 -11.51 -3.51
N ILE A 6 -24.55 -10.41 -4.00
CA ILE A 6 -24.97 -9.04 -3.72
C ILE A 6 -25.27 -8.36 -5.06
N ALA A 7 -26.40 -7.68 -5.15
CA ALA A 7 -26.67 -6.73 -6.22
C ALA A 7 -26.57 -5.29 -5.68
N ILE A 8 -25.71 -4.48 -6.29
CA ILE A 8 -25.67 -3.03 -6.08
C ILE A 8 -26.39 -2.39 -7.27
N GLU A 9 -27.40 -1.57 -7.03
CA GLU A 9 -28.34 -1.08 -8.05
C GLU A 9 -28.43 0.45 -8.07
N ASN A 10 -28.90 1.00 -9.19
CA ASN A 10 -29.07 2.45 -9.40
C ASN A 10 -27.81 3.27 -9.07
N ALA A 11 -26.63 2.72 -9.34
CA ALA A 11 -25.36 3.41 -9.15
C ALA A 11 -24.95 4.18 -10.41
N ARG A 12 -24.23 5.29 -10.24
CA ARG A 12 -23.39 5.86 -11.31
C ARG A 12 -22.04 5.16 -11.25
N ILE A 13 -21.74 4.30 -12.22
CA ILE A 13 -20.57 3.41 -12.15
C ILE A 13 -19.41 4.01 -12.93
N VAL A 14 -18.28 4.25 -12.25
CA VAL A 14 -16.99 4.53 -12.88
C VAL A 14 -16.24 3.21 -12.99
N SER A 15 -16.20 2.65 -14.18
CA SER A 15 -15.81 1.24 -14.38
C SER A 15 -14.30 0.99 -14.43
N CYS A 16 -13.49 2.02 -14.67
CA CYS A 16 -12.02 1.95 -14.80
C CYS A 16 -11.52 0.78 -15.68
N VAL A 17 -12.28 0.42 -16.73
CA VAL A 17 -11.94 -0.72 -17.60
C VAL A 17 -10.60 -0.45 -18.29
N PRO A 18 -9.65 -1.41 -18.28
CA PRO A 18 -8.37 -1.24 -18.96
C PRO A 18 -8.54 -1.14 -20.48
N PRO A 19 -7.48 -0.76 -21.21
CA PRO A 19 -7.43 -0.87 -22.67
C PRO A 19 -7.78 -2.29 -23.16
N ALA A 20 -8.25 -2.44 -24.40
CA ALA A 20 -8.67 -3.74 -24.96
C ALA A 20 -7.55 -4.81 -25.00
N GLY A 21 -6.28 -4.38 -24.99
CA GLY A 21 -5.11 -5.26 -24.87
C GLY A 21 -4.54 -5.35 -23.44
N GLY A 22 -5.23 -4.83 -22.44
CA GLY A 22 -4.73 -4.67 -21.08
C GLY A 22 -3.74 -3.49 -20.92
N GLY A 23 -3.12 -3.41 -19.74
CA GLY A 23 -2.10 -2.42 -19.42
C GLY A 23 -2.63 -1.11 -18.85
N ALA A 24 -1.71 -0.19 -18.58
CA ALA A 24 -2.00 1.11 -17.98
C ALA A 24 -2.54 2.11 -19.02
N LEU A 25 -3.51 2.94 -18.60
CA LEU A 25 -3.90 4.14 -19.34
C LEU A 25 -2.74 5.16 -19.31
N ARG A 26 -2.47 5.82 -20.44
CA ARG A 26 -1.37 6.80 -20.59
C ARG A 26 -1.83 8.03 -21.37
N GLY A 27 -1.25 9.19 -21.07
CA GLY A 27 -1.53 10.44 -21.79
C GLY A 27 -3.02 10.80 -21.77
N GLY A 28 -3.55 11.25 -22.91
CA GLY A 28 -4.97 11.64 -23.03
C GLY A 28 -5.97 10.54 -22.65
N ALA A 29 -5.58 9.26 -22.73
CA ALA A 29 -6.44 8.15 -22.32
C ALA A 29 -6.75 8.14 -20.82
N MET A 30 -5.92 8.78 -19.98
CA MET A 30 -6.18 8.92 -18.54
C MET A 30 -7.42 9.80 -18.25
N GLY A 31 -7.80 10.68 -19.17
CA GLY A 31 -9.00 11.52 -19.05
C GLY A 31 -10.29 10.87 -19.56
N ALA A 32 -10.19 9.71 -20.22
CA ALA A 32 -11.33 9.05 -20.86
C ALA A 32 -12.08 8.11 -19.89
N LEU A 33 -12.71 8.68 -18.87
CA LEU A 33 -13.49 7.90 -17.89
C LEU A 33 -14.70 7.23 -18.55
N ARG A 34 -14.84 5.92 -18.31
CA ARG A 34 -16.01 5.13 -18.74
C ARG A 34 -17.05 5.10 -17.63
N VAL A 35 -18.12 5.87 -17.82
CA VAL A 35 -19.21 6.04 -16.86
C VAL A 35 -20.48 5.36 -17.35
N ILE A 36 -21.13 4.59 -16.48
CA ILE A 36 -22.50 4.10 -16.67
C ILE A 36 -23.40 4.96 -15.77
N GLU A 37 -24.20 5.84 -16.36
CA GLU A 37 -24.99 6.84 -15.61
C GLU A 37 -26.02 6.23 -14.65
N ARG A 38 -26.60 5.09 -15.05
CA ARG A 38 -27.47 4.28 -14.20
C ARG A 38 -27.16 2.82 -14.48
N GLY A 39 -26.55 2.15 -13.51
CA GLY A 39 -26.15 0.77 -13.64
C GLY A 39 -26.29 -0.06 -12.37
N HIS A 40 -25.86 -1.30 -12.51
CA HIS A 40 -25.82 -2.28 -11.44
C HIS A 40 -24.53 -3.11 -11.49
N VAL A 41 -24.12 -3.63 -10.34
CA VAL A 41 -23.02 -4.58 -10.17
C VAL A 41 -23.54 -5.81 -9.43
N ILE A 42 -23.27 -6.99 -9.96
CA ILE A 42 -23.53 -8.27 -9.30
C ILE A 42 -22.20 -8.82 -8.78
N VAL A 43 -22.15 -9.11 -7.49
CA VAL A 43 -21.02 -9.78 -6.83
C VAL A 43 -21.46 -11.18 -6.46
N GLU A 44 -20.65 -12.18 -6.79
CA GLU A 44 -20.86 -13.58 -6.41
C GLU A 44 -19.53 -14.15 -5.92
N ASN A 45 -19.52 -14.78 -4.74
CA ASN A 45 -18.32 -15.41 -4.17
C ASN A 45 -17.11 -14.47 -4.11
N GLY A 46 -17.35 -13.22 -3.69
CA GLY A 46 -16.31 -12.18 -3.55
C GLY A 46 -15.76 -11.64 -4.88
N ARG A 47 -16.38 -11.98 -6.02
CA ARG A 47 -15.94 -11.51 -7.34
C ARG A 47 -17.07 -10.79 -8.06
N ILE A 48 -16.71 -9.82 -8.89
CA ILE A 48 -17.65 -9.16 -9.79
C ILE A 48 -18.09 -10.18 -10.85
N ALA A 49 -19.36 -10.57 -10.82
CA ALA A 49 -19.96 -11.50 -11.77
C ALA A 49 -20.55 -10.77 -12.98
N ALA A 50 -21.07 -9.55 -12.80
CA ALA A 50 -21.59 -8.73 -13.87
C ALA A 50 -21.55 -7.24 -13.54
N VAL A 51 -21.40 -6.40 -14.57
CA VAL A 51 -21.58 -4.94 -14.52
C VAL A 51 -22.45 -4.56 -15.72
N GLY A 52 -23.52 -3.79 -15.50
CA GLY A 52 -24.47 -3.47 -16.56
C GLY A 52 -25.17 -2.13 -16.37
N ALA A 53 -25.79 -1.64 -17.44
CA ALA A 53 -26.64 -0.46 -17.42
C ALA A 53 -28.10 -0.83 -17.07
N GLY A 54 -28.86 0.14 -16.59
CA GLY A 54 -30.27 -0.02 -16.21
C GLY A 54 -30.46 -0.68 -14.83
N PRO A 55 -31.72 -0.94 -14.43
CA PRO A 55 -32.02 -1.69 -13.21
C PRO A 55 -31.41 -3.09 -13.29
N ALA A 56 -31.05 -3.67 -12.14
CA ALA A 56 -30.54 -5.03 -12.13
C ALA A 56 -31.59 -6.00 -12.68
N VAL A 57 -31.12 -7.00 -13.42
CA VAL A 57 -31.93 -8.13 -13.89
C VAL A 57 -32.60 -8.80 -12.68
N THR A 58 -33.76 -9.44 -12.86
CA THR A 58 -34.47 -10.27 -11.86
C THR A 58 -33.68 -11.54 -11.48
N ARG A 59 -32.39 -11.39 -11.17
CA ARG A 59 -31.49 -12.44 -10.66
C ARG A 59 -31.76 -12.61 -9.17
N ALA A 60 -31.90 -13.86 -8.72
CA ALA A 60 -31.99 -14.16 -7.30
C ALA A 60 -30.63 -13.86 -6.65
N VAL A 61 -30.61 -12.99 -5.65
CA VAL A 61 -29.40 -12.62 -4.90
C VAL A 61 -29.67 -12.63 -3.40
N SER A 62 -28.64 -12.84 -2.59
CA SER A 62 -28.74 -12.87 -1.12
C SER A 62 -29.03 -11.50 -0.53
N ALA A 63 -28.50 -10.43 -1.12
CA ALA A 63 -28.72 -9.06 -0.67
C ALA A 63 -28.80 -8.06 -1.84
N ARG A 64 -29.56 -6.99 -1.63
CA ARG A 64 -29.68 -5.87 -2.58
C ARG A 64 -29.33 -4.55 -1.89
N ILE A 65 -28.55 -3.73 -2.56
CA ILE A 65 -28.11 -2.41 -2.11
C ILE A 65 -28.54 -1.40 -3.18
N ASP A 66 -29.46 -0.51 -2.83
CA ASP A 66 -29.80 0.63 -3.69
C ASP A 66 -28.82 1.78 -3.45
N ALA A 67 -27.99 2.08 -4.45
CA ALA A 67 -27.00 3.14 -4.40
C ALA A 67 -27.62 4.54 -4.55
N ARG A 68 -28.90 4.66 -4.93
CA ARG A 68 -29.63 5.94 -5.01
C ARG A 68 -28.92 7.02 -5.85
N GLY A 69 -28.30 6.61 -6.96
CA GLY A 69 -27.56 7.50 -7.85
C GLY A 69 -26.16 7.90 -7.38
N ARG A 70 -25.67 7.34 -6.26
CA ARG A 70 -24.29 7.57 -5.80
C ARG A 70 -23.27 6.95 -6.77
N VAL A 71 -22.05 7.47 -6.70
CA VAL A 71 -20.92 6.93 -7.45
C VAL A 71 -20.51 5.59 -6.86
N LEU A 72 -20.39 4.59 -7.72
CA LEU A 72 -19.73 3.32 -7.44
C LEU A 72 -18.48 3.22 -8.30
N MET A 73 -17.34 3.00 -7.66
CA MET A 73 -16.04 2.90 -8.33
C MET A 73 -15.19 1.82 -7.63
N PRO A 74 -14.16 1.27 -8.29
CA PRO A 74 -13.17 0.45 -7.62
C PRO A 74 -12.56 1.18 -6.42
N ALA A 75 -12.21 0.42 -5.39
CA ALA A 75 -11.42 0.95 -4.29
C ALA A 75 -10.07 1.48 -4.81
N ALA A 76 -9.50 2.46 -4.11
CA ALA A 76 -8.21 3.02 -4.47
C ALA A 76 -7.08 1.99 -4.30
N VAL A 77 -6.07 2.10 -5.16
CA VAL A 77 -4.82 1.35 -5.05
C VAL A 77 -3.74 2.34 -4.68
N ASP A 78 -3.21 2.24 -3.47
CA ASP A 78 -2.09 3.06 -3.01
C ASP A 78 -0.79 2.29 -3.27
N CYS A 79 -0.13 2.59 -4.40
CA CYS A 79 0.97 1.79 -4.92
C CYS A 79 2.35 2.20 -4.37
N HIS A 80 2.43 3.17 -3.46
CA HIS A 80 3.70 3.61 -2.90
C HIS A 80 3.51 4.12 -1.47
N THR A 81 3.85 3.31 -0.47
CA THR A 81 3.82 3.78 0.92
C THR A 81 5.03 3.32 1.73
N HIS A 82 5.36 4.13 2.74
CA HIS A 82 6.27 3.74 3.82
C HIS A 82 5.48 3.58 5.12
N ALA A 83 4.34 2.86 5.06
CA ALA A 83 3.36 2.83 6.14
C ALA A 83 3.82 2.10 7.43
N CYS A 84 4.89 1.31 7.33
CA CYS A 84 5.49 0.59 8.45
C CYS A 84 6.63 1.43 9.05
N TRP A 85 6.33 2.25 10.06
CA TRP A 85 7.33 2.99 10.82
C TRP A 85 7.00 3.05 12.31
N ALA A 86 7.97 3.50 13.11
CA ALA A 86 7.82 3.82 14.52
C ALA A 86 8.34 5.24 14.80
N GLY A 87 7.89 5.83 15.91
CA GLY A 87 8.21 7.20 16.28
C GLY A 87 7.41 8.25 15.48
N GLU A 88 7.77 9.52 15.67
CA GLU A 88 7.17 10.67 15.03
C GLU A 88 8.24 11.71 14.70
N ARG A 89 7.88 12.71 13.87
CA ARG A 89 8.81 13.76 13.39
C ARG A 89 8.21 15.16 13.59
N TRP A 90 7.38 15.36 14.59
CA TRP A 90 6.77 16.65 14.92
C TRP A 90 7.80 17.70 15.29
N GLY A 91 8.85 17.33 16.03
CA GLY A 91 9.95 18.24 16.34
C GLY A 91 10.64 18.78 15.08
N GLU A 92 10.77 17.95 14.03
CA GLU A 92 11.32 18.40 12.74
C GLU A 92 10.35 19.29 11.97
N TRP A 93 9.04 19.03 12.08
CA TRP A 93 8.01 19.89 11.51
C TRP A 93 8.06 21.29 12.14
N GLU A 94 8.27 21.39 13.46
CA GLU A 94 8.44 22.67 14.15
C GLU A 94 9.69 23.42 13.68
N GLN A 95 10.81 22.72 13.50
CA GLN A 95 12.05 23.31 12.97
C GLN A 95 11.87 23.82 11.53
N LYS A 96 11.21 23.03 10.66
CA LYS A 96 10.88 23.48 9.29
C LYS A 96 10.02 24.74 9.30
N ARG A 97 9.02 24.79 10.18
CA ARG A 97 8.16 25.97 10.34
C ARG A 97 8.94 27.20 10.83
N ALA A 98 10.00 26.99 11.61
CA ALA A 98 10.92 28.04 12.04
C ALA A 98 11.98 28.43 10.99
N GLY A 99 11.97 27.81 9.80
CA GLY A 99 12.84 28.16 8.68
C GLY A 99 14.09 27.28 8.53
N ALA A 100 14.23 26.21 9.32
CA ALA A 100 15.35 25.29 9.17
C ALA A 100 15.28 24.54 7.82
N SER A 101 16.40 24.48 7.11
CA SER A 101 16.55 23.71 5.88
C SER A 101 16.57 22.21 6.17
N TYR A 102 16.30 21.41 5.14
CA TYR A 102 16.37 19.95 5.22
C TYR A 102 17.75 19.47 5.69
N LEU A 103 18.82 20.06 5.15
CA LEU A 103 20.20 19.70 5.50
C LEU A 103 20.55 20.04 6.95
N GLU A 104 20.04 21.13 7.50
CA GLU A 104 20.24 21.49 8.92
C GLU A 104 19.56 20.48 9.85
N ILE A 105 18.33 20.08 9.51
CA ILE A 105 17.58 19.07 10.27
C ILE A 105 18.29 17.71 10.20
N LEU A 106 18.78 17.32 9.03
CA LEU A 106 19.55 16.08 8.85
C LEU A 106 20.85 16.11 9.66
N LYS A 107 21.61 17.22 9.63
CA LYS A 107 22.83 17.40 10.45
C LYS A 107 22.57 17.36 11.95
N ALA A 108 21.38 17.77 12.39
CA ALA A 108 20.96 17.66 13.78
C ALA A 108 20.51 16.24 14.19
N GLY A 109 20.66 15.24 13.30
CA GLY A 109 20.26 13.86 13.55
C GLY A 109 18.76 13.60 13.35
N GLY A 110 18.04 14.55 12.76
CA GLY A 110 16.67 14.38 12.28
C GLY A 110 16.62 13.64 10.94
N GLY A 111 15.57 13.86 10.16
CA GLY A 111 15.47 13.25 8.84
C GLY A 111 15.03 11.80 8.89
N ILE A 112 15.39 11.06 7.84
CA ILE A 112 15.16 9.61 7.76
C ILE A 112 15.84 8.85 8.91
N LEU A 113 17.04 9.28 9.32
CA LEU A 113 17.83 8.60 10.35
C LEU A 113 17.16 8.61 11.74
N SER A 114 16.35 9.63 12.05
CA SER A 114 15.50 9.65 13.24
C SER A 114 14.48 8.51 13.24
N THR A 115 13.82 8.29 12.09
CA THR A 115 12.88 7.17 11.92
C THR A 115 13.61 5.81 11.95
N VAL A 116 14.80 5.72 11.35
CA VAL A 116 15.61 4.50 11.39
C VAL A 116 15.93 4.09 12.83
N LYS A 117 16.37 5.04 13.67
CA LYS A 117 16.62 4.80 15.10
C LYS A 117 15.38 4.30 15.83
N ALA A 118 14.23 4.93 15.59
CA ALA A 118 12.96 4.53 16.22
C ALA A 118 12.52 3.12 15.79
N VAL A 119 12.65 2.78 14.49
CA VAL A 119 12.27 1.47 13.94
C VAL A 119 13.21 0.36 14.41
N ARG A 120 14.52 0.62 14.51
CA ARG A 120 15.48 -0.31 15.10
C ARG A 120 15.12 -0.67 16.54
N ALA A 121 14.77 0.34 17.34
CA ALA A 121 14.40 0.17 18.75
C ALA A 121 13.01 -0.48 18.95
N ALA A 122 12.08 -0.34 18.00
CA ALA A 122 10.73 -0.87 18.13
C ALA A 122 10.69 -2.41 18.05
N PRO A 123 9.94 -3.09 18.94
CA PRO A 123 9.69 -4.52 18.80
C PRO A 123 8.77 -4.80 17.61
N LEU A 124 8.82 -6.04 17.10
CA LEU A 124 8.03 -6.48 15.95
C LEU A 124 6.52 -6.23 16.14
N ASP A 125 5.98 -6.63 17.30
CA ASP A 125 4.55 -6.50 17.60
C ASP A 125 4.08 -5.03 17.61
N ALA A 126 4.93 -4.11 18.07
CA ALA A 126 4.62 -2.68 18.03
C ALA A 126 4.58 -2.15 16.59
N LEU A 127 5.51 -2.59 15.72
CA LEU A 127 5.48 -2.22 14.30
C LEU A 127 4.22 -2.76 13.61
N ALA A 128 3.84 -4.02 13.88
CA ALA A 128 2.65 -4.63 13.32
C ALA A 128 1.37 -3.93 13.79
N SER A 129 1.24 -3.63 15.08
CA SER A 129 0.07 -2.93 15.64
C SER A 129 -0.10 -1.53 15.02
N GLN A 130 0.98 -0.73 15.01
CA GLN A 130 0.93 0.63 14.46
C GLN A 130 0.67 0.63 12.95
N LEU A 131 1.21 -0.34 12.20
CA LEU A 131 0.90 -0.52 10.80
C LEU A 131 -0.59 -0.86 10.60
N ALA A 132 -1.14 -1.78 11.39
CA ALA A 132 -2.54 -2.18 11.28
C ALA A 132 -3.51 -1.01 11.50
N GLU A 133 -3.23 -0.16 12.50
CA GLU A 133 -4.01 1.05 12.76
C GLU A 133 -4.05 1.99 11.55
N ARG A 134 -2.88 2.30 10.98
CA ARG A 134 -2.77 3.18 9.81
C ARG A 134 -3.45 2.59 8.58
N LEU A 135 -3.26 1.30 8.33
CA LEU A 135 -3.90 0.65 7.19
C LEU A 135 -5.42 0.55 7.35
N ALA A 136 -5.92 0.41 8.58
CA ALA A 136 -7.35 0.48 8.86
C ALA A 136 -7.91 1.86 8.52
N GLU A 137 -7.23 2.94 8.90
CA GLU A 137 -7.62 4.30 8.52
C GLU A 137 -7.63 4.51 7.00
N MET A 138 -6.58 4.05 6.30
CA MET A 138 -6.51 4.11 4.84
C MET A 138 -7.68 3.36 4.18
N ARG A 139 -8.06 2.20 4.74
CA ARG A 139 -9.21 1.41 4.25
C ARG A 139 -10.53 2.14 4.45
N GLU A 140 -10.75 2.79 5.59
CA GLU A 140 -11.96 3.59 5.83
C GLU A 140 -12.05 4.80 4.88
N LEU A 141 -10.92 5.29 4.38
CA LEU A 141 -10.84 6.34 3.35
C LEU A 141 -10.95 5.81 1.90
N GLY A 142 -11.13 4.50 1.72
CA GLY A 142 -11.42 3.89 0.42
C GLY A 142 -10.26 3.16 -0.26
N THR A 143 -9.12 2.98 0.40
CA THR A 143 -8.02 2.15 -0.11
C THR A 143 -8.36 0.67 0.00
N GLY A 144 -8.37 -0.04 -1.14
CA GLY A 144 -8.62 -1.48 -1.19
C GLY A 144 -7.36 -2.32 -1.36
N ALA A 145 -6.31 -1.71 -1.91
CA ALA A 145 -4.99 -2.32 -2.05
C ALA A 145 -3.90 -1.30 -1.72
N VAL A 146 -2.86 -1.73 -0.99
CA VAL A 146 -1.75 -0.90 -0.56
C VAL A 146 -0.43 -1.63 -0.72
N GLU A 147 0.57 -0.94 -1.24
CA GLU A 147 1.97 -1.35 -1.22
C GLU A 147 2.64 -0.78 0.02
N VAL A 148 3.40 -1.60 0.76
CA VAL A 148 4.08 -1.17 2.00
C VAL A 148 5.55 -1.56 1.92
N LYS A 149 6.41 -0.54 1.95
CA LYS A 149 7.87 -0.68 1.87
C LYS A 149 8.50 -0.87 3.25
N THR A 150 9.62 -1.58 3.29
CA THR A 150 10.58 -1.52 4.40
C THR A 150 11.43 -0.24 4.31
N GLY A 151 12.73 -0.29 4.61
CA GLY A 151 13.67 0.79 4.33
C GLY A 151 13.84 1.81 5.45
N TYR A 152 13.24 1.59 6.61
CA TYR A 152 13.64 2.25 7.86
C TYR A 152 14.50 1.34 8.74
N GLY A 153 14.95 0.19 8.22
CA GLY A 153 15.94 -0.66 8.88
C GLY A 153 17.37 -0.26 8.53
N LEU A 154 17.68 -0.20 7.23
CA LEU A 154 19.03 0.04 6.70
C LEU A 154 20.05 -1.02 7.18
N ASP A 155 19.55 -2.16 7.63
CA ASP A 155 20.28 -3.34 8.05
C ASP A 155 19.37 -4.57 7.88
N THR A 156 19.98 -5.73 7.61
CA THR A 156 19.25 -6.96 7.29
C THR A 156 18.28 -7.38 8.39
N ALA A 157 18.68 -7.28 9.66
CA ALA A 157 17.85 -7.76 10.77
C ALA A 157 16.59 -6.90 10.91
N THR A 158 16.73 -5.59 10.81
CA THR A 158 15.63 -4.65 10.98
C THR A 158 14.71 -4.64 9.77
N ASP A 159 15.23 -4.68 8.53
CA ASP A 159 14.38 -4.77 7.33
C ASP A 159 13.57 -6.08 7.30
N LEU A 160 14.15 -7.21 7.72
CA LEU A 160 13.40 -8.46 7.85
C LEU A 160 12.35 -8.42 8.97
N LYS A 161 12.63 -7.72 10.08
CA LYS A 161 11.65 -7.46 11.16
C LYS A 161 10.47 -6.65 10.65
N MET A 162 10.72 -5.58 9.87
CA MET A 162 9.66 -4.80 9.21
C MET A 162 8.87 -5.65 8.22
N PHE A 163 9.56 -6.43 7.39
CA PHE A 163 8.92 -7.32 6.42
C PHE A 163 7.98 -8.32 7.09
N GLU A 164 8.38 -8.94 8.21
CA GLU A 164 7.51 -9.83 8.96
C GLU A 164 6.32 -9.09 9.58
N ALA A 165 6.51 -7.88 10.12
CA ALA A 165 5.39 -7.06 10.61
C ALA A 165 4.36 -6.79 9.50
N ILE A 166 4.81 -6.43 8.28
CA ILE A 166 3.93 -6.24 7.12
C ILE A 166 3.18 -7.53 6.77
N ARG A 167 3.87 -8.68 6.77
CA ARG A 167 3.26 -9.99 6.49
C ARG A 167 2.24 -10.41 7.55
N GLN A 168 2.44 -10.06 8.81
CA GLN A 168 1.47 -10.34 9.87
C GLN A 168 0.18 -9.54 9.65
N VAL A 169 0.30 -8.24 9.35
CA VAL A 169 -0.87 -7.38 9.08
C VAL A 169 -1.60 -7.82 7.81
N ALA A 170 -0.87 -8.17 6.75
CA ALA A 170 -1.43 -8.63 5.48
C ALA A 170 -2.34 -9.89 5.61
N LYS A 171 -2.14 -10.71 6.65
CA LYS A 171 -2.94 -11.91 6.89
C LYS A 171 -4.28 -11.63 7.57
N VAL A 172 -4.38 -10.53 8.32
CA VAL A 172 -5.52 -10.26 9.21
C VAL A 172 -6.41 -9.12 8.72
N LEU A 173 -5.86 -8.19 7.94
CA LEU A 173 -6.61 -7.03 7.48
C LEU A 173 -7.41 -7.38 6.21
N PRO A 174 -8.70 -7.03 6.11
CA PRO A 174 -9.52 -7.28 4.92
C PRO A 174 -9.23 -6.24 3.82
N MET A 175 -7.97 -6.12 3.43
CA MET A 175 -7.48 -5.35 2.28
C MET A 175 -6.27 -6.06 1.67
N MET A 176 -5.94 -5.77 0.42
CA MET A 176 -4.73 -6.31 -0.20
C MET A 176 -3.51 -5.51 0.28
N VAL A 177 -2.54 -6.16 0.93
CA VAL A 177 -1.29 -5.56 1.37
C VAL A 177 -0.13 -6.24 0.64
N VAL A 178 0.64 -5.46 -0.13
CA VAL A 178 1.76 -5.95 -0.94
C VAL A 178 3.07 -5.45 -0.34
N PRO A 179 3.94 -6.33 0.19
CA PRO A 179 5.22 -5.89 0.76
C PRO A 179 6.28 -5.65 -0.33
N THR A 180 7.11 -4.63 -0.12
CA THR A 180 8.31 -4.34 -0.92
C THR A 180 9.52 -4.19 0.00
N LEU A 181 10.63 -4.87 -0.33
CA LEU A 181 11.91 -4.70 0.35
C LEU A 181 12.65 -3.49 -0.22
N LEU A 182 12.71 -2.40 0.52
CA LEU A 182 13.43 -1.18 0.14
C LEU A 182 14.77 -1.12 0.90
N LEU A 183 15.73 -1.95 0.48
CA LEU A 183 16.98 -2.12 1.24
C LEU A 183 17.92 -0.91 1.11
N GLY A 184 17.84 -0.19 -0.02
CA GLY A 184 18.64 0.99 -0.32
C GLY A 184 17.86 2.30 -0.18
N HIS A 185 17.21 2.55 0.96
CA HIS A 185 16.39 3.77 1.14
C HIS A 185 17.23 5.03 1.38
N ALA A 186 18.30 4.91 2.16
CA ALA A 186 19.26 5.99 2.45
C ALA A 186 20.60 5.39 2.85
N VAL A 187 21.66 6.19 2.80
CA VAL A 187 22.98 5.80 3.30
C VAL A 187 23.01 5.93 4.82
N ASP A 188 23.34 4.83 5.51
CA ASP A 188 23.58 4.83 6.95
C ASP A 188 25.09 4.91 7.23
N ALA A 189 25.56 6.09 7.64
CA ALA A 189 26.96 6.31 7.98
C ALA A 189 27.43 5.44 9.17
N ASP A 190 26.50 4.96 10.01
CA ASP A 190 26.82 4.08 11.14
C ASP A 190 26.91 2.60 10.72
N ASN A 191 26.53 2.25 9.49
CA ASN A 191 26.61 0.90 8.94
C ASN A 191 27.54 0.83 7.71
N PRO A 192 28.86 0.68 7.89
CA PRO A 192 29.82 0.63 6.78
C PRO A 192 29.63 -0.60 5.88
N ARG A 193 28.91 -1.63 6.34
CA ARG A 193 28.64 -2.87 5.61
C ARG A 193 27.26 -2.89 4.93
N GLN A 194 26.53 -1.77 4.96
CA GLN A 194 25.16 -1.69 4.43
C GLN A 194 25.02 -2.28 3.02
N LEU A 195 25.90 -1.90 2.09
CA LEU A 195 25.85 -2.39 0.72
C LEU A 195 26.18 -3.88 0.62
N GLU A 196 27.18 -4.36 1.36
CA GLU A 196 27.58 -5.77 1.39
C GLU A 196 26.44 -6.66 1.95
N ASP A 197 25.84 -6.23 3.06
CA ASP A 197 24.75 -6.95 3.72
C ASP A 197 23.48 -6.93 2.87
N MET A 198 23.21 -5.82 2.15
CA MET A 198 22.13 -5.75 1.16
C MET A 198 22.33 -6.76 0.03
N CYS A 199 23.53 -6.80 -0.59
CA CYS A 199 23.84 -7.76 -1.64
C CYS A 199 23.68 -9.21 -1.16
N ALA A 200 24.22 -9.54 0.01
CA ALA A 200 24.13 -10.88 0.60
C ALA A 200 22.67 -11.30 0.88
N LEU A 201 21.82 -10.36 1.33
CA LEU A 201 20.40 -10.62 1.53
C LEU A 201 19.70 -10.90 0.20
N LEU A 202 19.99 -10.12 -0.86
CA LEU A 202 19.41 -10.31 -2.18
C LEU A 202 19.79 -11.66 -2.80
N GLU A 203 21.06 -12.06 -2.69
CA GLU A 203 21.52 -13.39 -3.12
C GLU A 203 20.76 -14.51 -2.38
N THR A 204 20.62 -14.39 -1.07
CA THR A 204 19.87 -15.34 -0.24
C THR A 204 18.39 -15.44 -0.65
N LEU A 205 17.77 -14.32 -1.00
CA LEU A 205 16.37 -14.27 -1.45
C LEU A 205 16.21 -14.85 -2.86
N ALA A 206 17.18 -14.66 -3.74
CA ALA A 206 17.18 -15.20 -5.10
C ALA A 206 17.31 -16.74 -5.11
N ASP A 207 18.18 -17.30 -4.27
CA ASP A 207 18.39 -18.74 -4.15
C ASP A 207 17.17 -19.48 -3.58
N ARG A 208 16.43 -18.81 -2.69
CA ARG A 208 15.19 -19.33 -2.12
C ARG A 208 14.04 -19.06 -3.08
N GLN A 209 13.84 -19.93 -4.06
CA GLN A 209 12.68 -19.99 -4.99
C GLN A 209 11.27 -20.06 -4.31
N HIS A 210 11.10 -19.69 -3.03
CA HIS A 210 9.96 -20.05 -2.18
C HIS A 210 9.27 -18.88 -1.47
N ALA A 211 9.55 -17.63 -1.83
CA ALA A 211 8.64 -16.53 -1.53
C ALA A 211 8.09 -16.03 -2.87
N GLY A 212 6.77 -16.07 -3.06
CA GLY A 212 6.15 -15.42 -4.23
C GLY A 212 6.77 -14.03 -4.41
N SER A 213 7.15 -13.70 -5.66
CA SER A 213 7.98 -12.54 -6.05
C SER A 213 7.86 -11.35 -5.09
N VAL A 214 8.79 -11.25 -4.14
CA VAL A 214 8.89 -10.07 -3.26
C VAL A 214 9.52 -8.97 -4.10
N ALA A 215 8.83 -7.85 -4.24
CA ALA A 215 9.40 -6.70 -4.91
C ALA A 215 10.60 -6.17 -4.11
N VAL A 216 11.66 -5.80 -4.83
CA VAL A 216 12.84 -5.15 -4.27
C VAL A 216 12.95 -3.77 -4.90
N ASP A 217 13.23 -2.78 -4.06
CA ASP A 217 13.32 -1.38 -4.42
C ASP A 217 14.61 -0.77 -3.83
N ALA A 218 15.09 0.31 -4.46
CA ALA A 218 16.24 1.08 -4.01
C ALA A 218 16.07 2.53 -4.47
N TYR A 219 16.42 3.45 -3.59
CA TYR A 219 16.44 4.88 -3.89
C TYR A 219 17.86 5.29 -4.24
N CYS A 220 18.03 5.85 -5.44
CA CYS A 220 19.31 6.34 -5.93
C CYS A 220 19.31 7.86 -5.92
N GLU A 221 20.12 8.48 -5.08
CA GLU A 221 20.37 9.92 -5.08
C GLU A 221 21.86 10.24 -5.19
N GLU A 222 22.18 11.47 -5.60
CA GLU A 222 23.53 12.00 -5.50
C GLU A 222 23.79 12.35 -4.02
N GLY A 223 24.73 11.64 -3.40
CA GLY A 223 25.19 11.89 -2.03
C GLY A 223 26.09 13.11 -1.90
#